data_AF-A0A1G1FBV4-F1
#
_entry.id   AF-A0A1G1FBV4-F1
#
_cell.length_a   1.000
_cell.length_b   1.000
_cell.length_c   1.000
_cell.angle_alpha   90.00
_cell.angle_beta   90.00
_cell.angle_gamma   90.00
#
_symmetry.space_group_name_H-M   'P 1'
#
loop_
_entity.id
_entity.type
_entity.pdbx_description
1 polymer ?
#
loop_
_entity_poly.entity_id
_entity_poly.type
_entity_poly.pdbx_seq_one_letter_code
_entity_poly.pdbx_strand_id
1 'polypeptide(L)'
;MEQKKILIADDNENIREALTYLLEDEGYKLTLAKDGADALRKVREFRPHILFLDIMMPEMNGYDVCRTVKNDPELKKTYVIMLTAKGQVAEQERGKEVGADEYIVKPFSPMEILTKIKNILGAQ
;
A
#
# COMPACT_ATOMS: atom_id res chain seq x y z
N MET A 1 14.52 17.87 5.41
CA MET A 1 13.82 17.08 4.38
C MET A 1 12.49 16.64 4.95
N GLU A 2 11.41 16.69 4.16
CA GLU A 2 10.09 16.24 4.63
C GLU A 2 10.09 14.72 4.78
N GLN A 3 9.70 14.22 5.95
CA GLN A 3 9.65 12.79 6.23
C GLN A 3 8.59 12.14 5.34
N LYS A 4 9.00 11.17 4.51
CA LYS A 4 8.08 10.47 3.62
C LYS A 4 7.15 9.56 4.43
N LYS A 5 5.87 9.62 4.06
CA LYS A 5 4.76 8.99 4.76
C LYS A 5 4.29 7.74 4.03
N ILE A 6 4.16 6.61 4.73
CA ILE A 6 3.70 5.34 4.19
C ILE A 6 2.54 4.81 5.04
N LEU A 7 1.47 4.37 4.39
CA LEU A 7 0.35 3.65 5.02
C LEU A 7 0.43 2.17 4.62
N ILE A 8 0.32 1.28 5.60
CA ILE A 8 0.25 -0.17 5.38
C ILE A 8 -1.16 -0.64 5.77
N ALA A 9 -1.92 -1.14 4.82
CA ALA A 9 -3.28 -1.67 5.01
C ALA A 9 -3.29 -3.17 4.70
N ASP A 10 -3.46 -3.98 5.74
CA ASP A 10 -3.47 -5.45 5.65
C ASP A 10 -4.25 -5.96 6.86
N ASP A 11 -5.09 -6.99 6.73
CA ASP A 11 -5.82 -7.55 7.87
C ASP A 11 -4.92 -8.42 8.76
N ASN A 12 -3.81 -8.94 8.20
CA ASN A 12 -2.83 -9.73 8.91
C ASN A 12 -1.85 -8.84 9.70
N GLU A 13 -1.93 -8.91 11.03
CA GLU A 13 -1.06 -8.18 11.94
C GLU A 13 0.42 -8.45 11.73
N ASN A 14 0.82 -9.70 11.51
CA ASN A 14 2.22 -10.06 11.30
C ASN A 14 2.80 -9.41 10.03
N ILE A 15 2.00 -9.24 8.98
CA ILE A 15 2.44 -8.55 7.76
C ILE A 15 2.61 -7.05 8.03
N ARG A 16 1.68 -6.42 8.76
CA ARG A 16 1.80 -5.01 9.14
C ARG A 16 3.05 -4.79 9.99
N GLU A 17 3.31 -5.62 10.98
CA GLU A 17 4.48 -5.53 11.84
C GLU A 17 5.79 -5.76 11.07
N ALA A 18 5.84 -6.78 10.21
CA ALA A 18 7.04 -7.06 9.41
C ALA A 18 7.39 -5.89 8.47
N LEU A 19 6.40 -5.31 7.80
CA LEU A 19 6.60 -4.11 6.97
C LEU A 19 6.95 -2.88 7.82
N THR A 20 6.37 -2.74 9.01
CA THR A 20 6.69 -1.64 9.93
C THR A 20 8.15 -1.70 10.33
N TYR A 21 8.60 -2.85 10.85
CA TYR A 21 9.99 -3.07 11.25
C TYR A 21 10.98 -2.78 10.12
N LEU A 22 10.67 -3.22 8.90
CA LEU A 22 11.50 -2.97 7.73
C LEU A 22 11.61 -1.48 7.36
N LEU A 23 10.54 -0.71 7.55
CA LEU A 23 10.44 0.66 7.06
C LEU A 23 10.73 1.72 8.11
N GLU A 24 10.62 1.39 9.40
CA GLU A 24 11.02 2.29 10.48
C GLU A 24 12.53 2.56 10.47
N ASP A 25 13.34 1.54 10.18
CA ASP A 25 14.82 1.67 10.11
C ASP A 25 15.28 2.63 9.00
N GLU A 26 14.48 2.77 7.93
CA GLU A 26 14.75 3.71 6.83
C GLU A 26 14.23 5.13 7.11
N GLY A 27 13.66 5.40 8.30
CA GLY A 27 13.24 6.72 8.75
C GLY A 27 11.89 7.21 8.19
N TYR A 28 11.06 6.32 7.63
CA TYR A 28 9.72 6.67 7.13
C TYR A 28 8.74 6.93 8.26
N LYS A 29 7.77 7.83 8.03
CA LYS A 29 6.61 7.99 8.92
C LYS A 29 5.56 6.97 8.55
N LEU A 30 5.21 6.09 9.47
CA LEU A 30 4.28 5.00 9.20
C LEU A 30 2.92 5.21 9.87
N THR A 31 1.88 4.70 9.23
CA THR A 31 0.59 4.42 9.88
C THR A 31 0.05 3.10 9.35
N LEU A 32 -0.71 2.39 10.17
CA LEU A 32 -1.17 1.03 9.88
C LEU A 32 -2.69 1.00 9.84
N ALA A 33 -3.30 0.29 8.91
CA ALA A 33 -4.74 0.04 8.86
C ALA A 33 -5.00 -1.46 8.83
N LYS A 34 -6.03 -1.90 9.56
CA LYS A 34 -6.37 -3.32 9.73
C LYS A 34 -7.45 -3.84 8.78
N ASP A 35 -8.10 -2.93 8.05
CA ASP A 35 -9.19 -3.23 7.13
C ASP A 35 -9.37 -2.07 6.13
N GLY A 36 -10.23 -2.25 5.14
CA GLY A 36 -10.46 -1.25 4.10
C GLY A 36 -11.08 0.06 4.60
N ALA A 37 -11.96 0.01 5.61
CA ALA A 37 -12.60 1.20 6.16
C ALA A 37 -11.59 2.07 6.93
N ASP A 38 -10.75 1.44 7.76
CA ASP A 38 -9.66 2.10 8.47
C ASP A 38 -8.60 2.63 7.48
N ALA A 39 -8.33 1.91 6.39
CA ALA A 39 -7.44 2.37 5.33
C ALA A 39 -7.95 3.66 4.66
N LEU A 40 -9.24 3.72 4.30
CA LEU A 40 -9.87 4.91 3.70
C LEU A 40 -9.92 6.11 4.66
N ARG A 41 -10.11 5.86 5.95
CA ARG A 41 -10.03 6.91 6.96
C ARG A 41 -8.61 7.44 7.10
N LYS A 42 -7.63 6.54 7.27
CA LYS A 42 -6.22 6.90 7.47
C LYS A 42 -5.57 7.52 6.25
N VAL A 43 -5.91 7.11 5.03
CA VAL A 43 -5.35 7.74 3.81
C VAL A 43 -5.75 9.23 3.71
N ARG A 44 -6.97 9.58 4.15
CA ARG A 44 -7.46 10.97 4.17
C ARG A 44 -6.80 11.81 5.26
N GLU A 45 -6.64 11.26 6.45
CA GLU A 45 -6.03 11.95 7.60
C GLU A 45 -4.51 12.10 7.42
N PHE A 46 -3.84 11.02 7.02
CA PHE A 46 -2.38 10.93 7.01
C PHE A 46 -1.75 11.48 5.73
N ARG A 47 -2.46 11.39 4.60
CA ARG A 47 -2.00 11.73 3.24
C ARG A 47 -0.65 11.07 2.91
N PRO A 48 -0.62 9.73 2.85
CA PRO A 48 0.60 8.99 2.56
C PRO A 48 1.07 9.20 1.12
N HIS A 49 2.37 9.10 0.92
CA HIS A 49 2.99 9.06 -0.40
C HIS A 49 2.83 7.67 -1.02
N ILE A 50 2.96 6.62 -0.19
CA ILE A 50 2.78 5.22 -0.59
C ILE A 50 1.73 4.57 0.30
N LEU A 51 0.81 3.82 -0.31
CA LEU A 51 -0.13 2.92 0.33
C LEU A 51 0.19 1.48 -0.09
N PHE A 52 0.66 0.67 0.84
CA PHE A 52 0.67 -0.78 0.69
C PHE A 52 -0.73 -1.30 1.05
N LEU A 53 -1.36 -2.03 0.14
CA LEU A 53 -2.77 -2.39 0.27
C LEU A 53 -2.98 -3.86 -0.06
N ASP A 54 -3.36 -4.65 0.95
CA ASP A 54 -3.76 -6.02 0.73
C ASP A 54 -5.05 -6.13 -0.09
N ILE A 55 -5.08 -7.08 -1.01
CA ILE A 55 -6.26 -7.34 -1.84
C ILE A 55 -7.35 -8.03 -1.04
N MET A 56 -6.99 -8.97 -0.17
CA MET A 56 -7.92 -9.88 0.51
C MET A 56 -8.18 -9.46 1.95
N MET A 57 -8.87 -8.33 2.12
CA MET A 57 -9.37 -7.88 3.43
C MET A 57 -10.87 -8.21 3.60
N PRO A 58 -11.32 -8.50 4.84
CA PRO A 58 -12.74 -8.73 5.14
C PRO A 58 -13.57 -7.47 4.92
N GLU A 59 -14.86 -7.66 4.60
CA GLU A 59 -15.90 -6.63 4.34
C GLU A 59 -15.65 -5.75 3.10
N MET A 60 -14.46 -5.18 2.97
CA MET A 60 -14.03 -4.33 1.86
C MET A 60 -12.67 -4.79 1.35
N ASN A 61 -12.63 -5.29 0.11
CA ASN A 61 -11.40 -5.73 -0.52
C ASN A 61 -10.51 -4.55 -0.93
N GLY A 62 -9.22 -4.82 -1.16
CA GLY A 62 -8.26 -3.79 -1.56
C GLY A 62 -8.56 -3.12 -2.91
N TYR A 63 -9.28 -3.77 -3.83
CA TYR A 63 -9.65 -3.14 -5.10
C TYR A 63 -10.62 -1.98 -4.90
N ASP A 64 -11.59 -2.12 -4.00
CA ASP A 64 -12.57 -1.07 -3.71
C ASP A 64 -11.90 0.14 -3.00
N VAL A 65 -10.96 -0.13 -2.11
CA VAL A 65 -10.12 0.89 -1.48
C VAL A 65 -9.27 1.62 -2.52
N CYS A 66 -8.56 0.88 -3.38
CA CYS A 66 -7.72 1.44 -4.44
C CYS A 66 -8.54 2.33 -5.38
N ARG A 67 -9.69 1.84 -5.86
CA ARG A 67 -10.61 2.59 -6.72
C ARG A 67 -11.05 3.90 -6.06
N THR A 68 -11.39 3.85 -4.78
CA THR A 68 -11.82 5.03 -4.02
C THR A 68 -10.69 6.06 -3.91
N VAL A 69 -9.48 5.61 -3.56
CA VAL A 69 -8.29 6.47 -3.46
C VAL A 69 -7.94 7.10 -4.82
N LYS A 70 -7.99 6.33 -5.91
CA LYS A 70 -7.60 6.79 -7.24
C LYS A 70 -8.62 7.69 -7.91
N ASN A 71 -9.89 7.58 -7.55
CA ASN A 71 -10.95 8.46 -8.04
C ASN A 71 -11.12 9.74 -7.21
N ASP A 72 -10.52 9.83 -6.02
CA ASP A 72 -10.54 11.04 -5.20
C ASP A 72 -9.46 12.03 -5.68
N PRO A 73 -9.82 13.24 -6.16
CA PRO A 73 -8.85 14.22 -6.68
C PRO A 73 -7.75 14.61 -5.69
N GLU A 74 -8.04 14.52 -4.39
CA GLU A 74 -7.08 14.89 -3.35
C GLU A 74 -6.19 13.72 -2.90
N LEU A 75 -6.56 12.48 -3.22
CA LEU A 75 -5.83 11.27 -2.82
C LEU A 75 -5.16 10.56 -3.99
N LYS A 76 -5.58 10.82 -5.24
CA LYS A 76 -5.09 10.12 -6.44
C LYS A 76 -3.57 10.15 -6.65
N LYS A 77 -2.87 11.08 -5.99
CA LYS A 77 -1.40 11.18 -5.99
C LYS A 77 -0.71 10.15 -5.09
N THR A 78 -1.43 9.52 -4.16
CA THR A 78 -0.91 8.41 -3.37
C THR A 78 -0.58 7.26 -4.31
N TYR A 79 0.66 6.77 -4.21
CA TYR A 79 1.12 5.60 -4.96
C TYR A 79 0.62 4.34 -4.25
N VAL A 80 -0.20 3.54 -4.93
CA VAL A 80 -0.86 2.36 -4.37
C VAL A 80 -0.16 1.11 -4.89
N ILE A 81 0.42 0.37 -3.95
CA ILE A 81 1.06 -0.93 -4.18
C ILE A 81 0.13 -2.00 -3.63
N MET A 82 -0.44 -2.79 -4.54
CA MET A 82 -1.33 -3.88 -4.16
C MET A 82 -0.52 -5.11 -3.74
N LEU A 83 -0.81 -5.65 -2.57
CA LEU A 83 -0.24 -6.88 -2.06
C LEU A 83 -1.23 -8.03 -2.31
N THR A 84 -0.78 -9.10 -2.96
CA THR A 84 -1.63 -10.26 -3.23
C THR A 84 -0.96 -11.56 -2.84
N ALA A 85 -1.70 -12.54 -2.34
CA ALA A 85 -1.20 -13.90 -2.19
C ALA A 85 -1.17 -14.69 -3.50
N LYS A 86 -1.80 -14.18 -4.56
CA LYS A 86 -1.98 -14.86 -5.85
C LYS A 86 -1.39 -14.00 -6.97
N GLY A 87 -0.40 -14.55 -7.67
CA GLY A 87 0.19 -13.90 -8.85
C GLY A 87 -0.61 -14.08 -10.14
N GLN A 88 -1.93 -14.28 -10.08
CA GLN A 88 -2.73 -14.59 -11.26
C GLN A 88 -2.89 -13.35 -12.16
N VAL A 89 -2.84 -13.56 -13.47
CA VAL A 89 -2.97 -12.48 -14.48
C VAL A 89 -4.26 -11.69 -14.28
N ALA A 90 -5.38 -12.37 -14.00
CA ALA A 90 -6.67 -11.74 -13.77
C ALA A 90 -6.69 -10.76 -12.57
N GLU A 91 -5.92 -11.03 -11.51
CA GLU A 91 -5.83 -10.13 -10.36
C GLU A 91 -5.00 -8.89 -10.66
N GLN A 92 -3.96 -9.04 -11.48
CA GLN A 92 -3.14 -7.92 -11.95
C GLN A 92 -3.93 -7.05 -12.94
N GLU A 93 -4.73 -7.66 -13.83
CA GLU A 93 -5.59 -6.96 -14.78
C GLU A 93 -6.67 -6.14 -14.04
N ARG A 94 -7.45 -6.78 -13.16
CA ARG A 94 -8.45 -6.10 -12.32
C ARG A 94 -7.83 -4.97 -11.51
N GLY A 95 -6.61 -5.20 -11.05
CA GLY A 95 -5.83 -4.22 -10.36
C GLY A 95 -5.48 -2.97 -11.17
N LYS A 96 -5.05 -3.15 -12.41
CA LYS A 96 -4.81 -2.04 -13.35
C LYS A 96 -6.11 -1.29 -13.65
N GLU A 97 -7.23 -1.99 -13.78
CA GLU A 97 -8.55 -1.39 -14.00
C GLU A 97 -8.99 -0.46 -12.86
N VAL A 98 -8.61 -0.76 -11.61
CA VAL A 98 -8.90 0.12 -10.46
C VAL A 98 -7.83 1.19 -10.21
N GLY A 99 -6.83 1.28 -11.09
CA GLY A 99 -5.84 2.35 -11.11
C GLY A 99 -4.68 2.18 -10.13
N ALA A 100 -4.38 0.97 -9.65
CA ALA A 100 -3.20 0.78 -8.82
C ALA A 100 -1.92 0.95 -9.65
N ASP A 101 -0.88 1.49 -9.02
CA ASP A 101 0.38 1.79 -9.72
C ASP A 101 1.28 0.56 -9.80
N GLU A 102 1.21 -0.35 -8.82
CA GLU A 102 2.09 -1.51 -8.75
C GLU A 102 1.50 -2.70 -8.00
N TYR A 103 2.08 -3.88 -8.25
CA TYR A 103 1.72 -5.16 -7.64
C TYR A 103 2.94 -5.83 -7.02
N ILE A 104 2.73 -6.46 -5.88
CA ILE A 104 3.70 -7.33 -5.22
C ILE A 104 2.98 -8.62 -4.80
N VAL A 105 3.56 -9.75 -5.17
CA VAL A 105 3.06 -11.07 -4.79
C VAL A 105 3.71 -11.50 -3.48
N LYS A 106 2.91 -11.94 -2.52
CA LYS A 106 3.35 -12.55 -1.26
C LYS A 106 3.76 -14.01 -1.51
N PRO A 107 4.83 -14.51 -0.87
CA PRO A 107 5.74 -13.79 0.02
C PRO A 107 6.71 -12.89 -0.76
N PHE A 108 6.98 -11.69 -0.22
CA PHE A 108 7.94 -10.74 -0.79
C PHE A 108 9.21 -10.67 0.04
N SER A 109 10.33 -10.31 -0.61
CA SER A 109 11.59 -10.11 0.09
C SER A 109 11.70 -8.67 0.63
N PRO A 110 12.39 -8.46 1.77
CA PRO A 110 12.66 -7.10 2.27
C PRO A 110 13.34 -6.20 1.22
N MET A 111 14.32 -6.73 0.47
CA MET A 111 15.02 -5.99 -0.56
C MET A 111 14.09 -5.52 -1.70
N GLU A 112 13.11 -6.34 -2.08
CA GLU A 112 12.14 -5.97 -3.11
C GLU A 112 11.31 -4.75 -2.68
N ILE A 113 10.80 -4.75 -1.44
CA ILE A 113 10.03 -3.63 -0.86
C ILE A 113 10.87 -2.36 -0.83
N LEU A 114 12.08 -2.44 -0.28
CA LEU A 114 12.98 -1.29 -0.17
C LEU A 114 13.35 -0.71 -1.53
N THR A 115 13.64 -1.56 -2.50
CA THR A 115 14.00 -1.15 -3.86
C THR A 115 12.84 -0.39 -4.53
N LYS A 116 11.61 -0.91 -4.41
CA LYS A 116 10.41 -0.26 -4.96
C LYS A 116 10.17 1.10 -4.34
N ILE A 117 10.22 1.19 -3.00
CA ILE A 117 10.03 2.47 -2.30
C ILE A 117 11.06 3.51 -2.74
N LYS A 118 12.34 3.12 -2.83
CA LYS A 118 13.43 4.01 -3.29
C LYS A 118 13.19 4.51 -4.72
N ASN A 119 12.74 3.64 -5.62
CA ASN A 119 12.41 4.03 -6.99
C ASN A 119 11.22 5.01 -7.07
N ILE A 120 10.20 4.83 -6.21
CA ILE A 120 8.98 5.66 -6.22
C ILE A 120 9.23 7.04 -5.59
N LEU A 121 9.92 7.08 -4.45
CA LEU A 121 10.14 8.31 -3.69
C LEU A 121 11.33 9.14 -4.21
N GLY A 122 12.07 8.59 -5.18
CA GLY A 122 13.32 9.13 -5.71
C GLY A 122 14.50 8.64 -4.88
N ALA A 123 15.51 8.08 -5.56
CA ALA A 123 16.81 7.81 -4.95
C ALA A 123 17.36 9.12 -4.37
N GLN A 124 17.80 9.06 -3.11
CA GLN A 124 18.51 10.16 -2.48
C GLN A 124 19.94 10.22 -3.01
#